data_AF-A0A2E0GIY8-F1
#
_entry.id   AF-A0A2E0GIY8-F1
#
_cell.length_a   1.000
_cell.length_b   1.000
_cell.length_c   1.000
_cell.angle_alpha   90.00
_cell.angle_beta   90.00
_cell.angle_gamma   90.00
#
_symmetry.space_group_name_H-M   'P 1'
#
loop_
_entity.id
_entity.type
_entity.pdbx_description
1 polymer ?
#
loop_
_entity_poly.entity_id
_entity_poly.type
_entity_poly.pdbx_seq_one_letter_code
_entity_poly.pdbx_strand_id
1 'polypeptide(L)' 'MDKDRSVEERRRPGLDIEFRAPTDRPTKRKCMSCAKTFESQGWHNRLCNSCRTLSSPYE' A
#
# COMPACT_ATOMS: atom_id res chain seq x y z
N MET A 1 -19.12 19.20 13.05
CA MET A 1 -19.64 17.98 13.73
C MET A 1 -19.30 16.82 12.84
N ASP A 2 -18.52 15.85 13.32
CA ASP A 2 -18.35 14.48 12.78
C ASP A 2 -17.25 13.82 13.63
N LYS A 3 -17.55 13.56 14.90
CA LYS A 3 -16.55 13.18 15.90
C LYS A 3 -16.86 11.80 16.50
N ASP A 4 -17.37 10.86 15.71
CA ASP A 4 -17.47 9.45 16.17
C ASP A 4 -17.69 8.46 15.01
N ARG A 5 -16.76 8.42 14.05
CA ARG A 5 -16.74 7.29 13.09
C ARG A 5 -16.11 6.09 13.79
N SER A 6 -16.94 5.08 14.05
CA SER A 6 -16.60 3.86 14.79
C SER A 6 -15.32 3.19 14.25
N VAL A 7 -14.54 2.58 15.15
CA VAL A 7 -13.28 1.91 14.79
C VAL A 7 -13.51 0.76 13.79
N GLU A 8 -14.65 0.07 13.88
CA GLU A 8 -15.03 -0.99 12.93
C GLU A 8 -15.29 -0.44 11.53
N GLU A 9 -15.90 0.74 11.42
CA GLU A 9 -16.18 1.36 10.12
C GLU A 9 -14.89 1.80 9.40
N ARG A 10 -13.86 2.22 10.14
CA ARG A 10 -12.51 2.47 9.58
C ARG A 10 -11.80 1.20 9.12
N ARG A 11 -12.19 0.04 9.67
CA ARG A 11 -11.63 -1.27 9.34
C ARG A 11 -12.39 -1.98 8.23
N ARG A 12 -13.47 -1.40 7.70
CA ARG A 12 -14.20 -1.98 6.56
C ARG A 12 -13.26 -2.04 5.35
N PRO A 13 -12.91 -3.24 4.86
CA PRO A 13 -12.07 -3.38 3.68
C PRO A 13 -12.83 -2.80 2.47
N GLY A 14 -12.20 -1.86 1.74
CA GLY A 14 -12.75 -1.28 0.51
C GLY A 14 -13.17 0.19 0.60
N LEU A 15 -13.43 0.74 1.80
CA LEU A 15 -13.74 2.17 1.94
C LEU A 15 -12.50 3.06 1.75
N ASP A 16 -11.29 2.55 1.95
CA ASP A 16 -10.07 3.36 1.93
C ASP A 16 -9.56 3.68 0.51
N ILE A 17 -9.86 2.84 -0.49
CA ILE A 17 -9.35 3.03 -1.87
C ILE A 17 -10.02 4.22 -2.56
N GLU A 18 -11.31 4.46 -2.29
CA GLU A 18 -12.06 5.56 -2.91
C GLU A 18 -11.53 6.94 -2.50
N PHE A 19 -11.05 7.09 -1.26
CA PHE A 19 -10.46 8.33 -0.74
C PHE A 19 -8.97 8.49 -1.03
N ARG A 20 -8.28 7.45 -1.52
CA ARG A 20 -6.87 7.57 -1.92
C ARG A 20 -6.75 8.38 -3.20
N ALA A 21 -5.71 9.21 -3.26
CA ALA A 21 -5.30 9.85 -4.50
C ALA A 21 -5.09 8.78 -5.59
N PRO A 22 -5.48 9.03 -6.86
CA PRO A 22 -5.35 8.04 -7.93
C PRO A 22 -3.94 7.45 -8.07
N THR A 23 -2.91 8.26 -7.79
CA THR A 23 -1.51 7.86 -7.80
C THR A 23 -1.10 6.91 -6.68
N ASP A 24 -1.88 6.84 -5.60
CA ASP A 24 -1.65 5.99 -4.43
C ASP A 24 -2.55 4.74 -4.40
N ARG A 25 -3.33 4.52 -5.46
CA ARG A 25 -4.14 3.29 -5.59
C ARG A 25 -3.26 2.08 -5.89
N PRO A 26 -3.68 0.87 -5.48
CA PRO A 26 -3.00 -0.36 -5.84
C PRO A 26 -2.82 -0.50 -7.36
N THR A 27 -1.60 -0.78 -7.81
CA THR A 27 -1.30 -0.92 -9.24
C THR A 27 -0.13 -1.87 -9.49
N LYS A 28 -0.10 -2.49 -10.67
CA LYS A 28 1.00 -3.38 -11.07
C LYS A 28 2.23 -2.55 -11.45
N ARG A 29 3.35 -2.77 -10.75
CA ARG A 29 4.64 -2.09 -11.02
C ARG A 29 5.79 -3.09 -11.09
N LYS A 30 6.91 -2.65 -11.66
CA LYS A 30 8.19 -3.38 -11.64
C LYS A 30 8.95 -3.03 -10.36
N CYS A 31 9.43 -4.05 -9.65
CA CYS A 31 10.28 -3.88 -8.47
C CYS A 31 11.59 -3.18 -8.86
N MET A 32 12.00 -2.16 -8.10
CA MET A 32 13.24 -1.43 -8.37
C MET A 32 14.52 -2.24 -8.07
N SER A 33 14.42 -3.34 -7.32
CA SER A 33 15.56 -4.21 -7.00
C SER A 33 15.67 -5.40 -7.97
N CYS A 34 14.59 -6.15 -8.18
CA CYS A 34 14.63 -7.41 -8.96
C CYS A 34 13.86 -7.37 -10.29
N ALA A 35 13.29 -6.23 -10.68
CA ALA A 35 12.49 -6.04 -11.90
C ALA A 35 11.26 -6.97 -12.06
N LYS A 36 10.90 -7.77 -11.05
CA LYS A 36 9.67 -8.58 -11.06
C LYS A 36 8.44 -7.68 -10.99
N THR A 37 7.38 -8.04 -11.70
CA THR A 37 6.09 -7.36 -11.58
C THR A 37 5.44 -7.74 -10.25
N PHE A 38 4.93 -6.77 -9.51
CA PHE A 38 4.21 -6.98 -8.25
C PHE A 38 3.06 -5.97 -8.10
N GLU A 39 2.12 -6.26 -7.20
CA GLU A 39 1.06 -5.33 -6.83
C GLU A 39 1.56 -4.32 -5.79
N SER A 40 1.75 -3.09 -6.23
CA SER A 40 2.20 -1.96 -5.41
C SER A 40 1.00 -1.32 -4.73
N GLN A 41 0.96 -1.32 -3.40
CA GLN A 41 -0.13 -0.78 -2.57
C GLN A 41 -0.14 0.77 -2.44
N GLY A 42 0.67 1.47 -3.23
CA GLY A 42 0.79 2.93 -3.17
C GLY A 42 2.00 3.47 -3.92
N TRP A 43 2.08 4.79 -4.12
CA TRP A 43 3.12 5.40 -4.97
C TRP A 43 4.54 5.17 -4.42
N HIS A 44 4.67 5.17 -3.09
CA HIS A 44 5.89 4.98 -2.33
C HIS A 44 6.34 3.50 -2.28
N ASN A 45 5.45 2.56 -2.60
CA ASN A 45 5.76 1.14 -2.57
C ASN A 45 6.47 0.69 -3.86
N ARG A 46 7.80 0.72 -3.86
CA ARG A 46 8.65 0.44 -5.04
C ARG A 46 9.35 -0.91 -5.04
N LEU A 47 9.26 -1.68 -3.96
CA LEU A 47 9.89 -2.99 -3.81
C LEU A 47 8.83 -4.07 -3.61
N CYS A 48 9.01 -5.23 -4.24
CA CYS A 48 8.20 -6.40 -3.94
C CYS A 48 8.47 -6.88 -2.50
N ASN A 49 7.55 -7.67 -1.93
CA ASN A 49 7.65 -8.13 -0.53
C ASN A 49 9.00 -8.78 -0.21
N SER A 50 9.53 -9.62 -1.12
CA SER A 50 10.83 -10.29 -0.94
C SER A 50 12.01 -9.31 -0.89
N CYS A 51 12.02 -8.28 -1.75
CA CYS A 51 13.09 -7.28 -1.75
C CYS A 51 12.94 -6.29 -0.58
N ARG A 52 11.69 -6.03 -0.15
CA ARG A 52 11.41 -5.16 0.99
C ARG A 52 11.96 -5.73 2.29
N THR A 53 11.76 -7.03 2.53
CA THR A 53 12.29 -7.71 3.73
C THR A 53 13.82 -7.65 3.77
N LEU A 54 14.49 -7.87 2.63
CA LEU A 54 15.96 -7.78 2.53
C LEU A 54 16.50 -6.35 2.74
N SER A 55 15.68 -5.33 2.49
CA SER A 55 16.07 -3.92 2.68
C SER A 55 15.81 -3.38 4.09
N SER A 56 15.15 -4.16 4.96
CA SER A 56 14.89 -3.74 6.34
C SER A 56 16.19 -3.79 7.13
N PRO A 57 16.62 -2.69 7.78
CA PRO A 57 17.84 -2.67 8.60
C PRO A 57 17.66 -3.35 9.96
N TYR A 58 16.45 -3.80 10.30
CA TYR A 58 16.14 -4.53 11.52
C TYR A 58 15.74 -5.96 11.14
N GLU A 59 16.56 -6.93 11.55
CA GLU A 59 16.23 -8.35 11.67
C GLU A 59 15.86 -8.69 13.12
#